data_AF-A0A0L8MWS3-F1
#
_entry.id   AF-A0A0L8MWS3-F1
#
_cell.length_a   1.000
_cell.length_b   1.000
_cell.length_c   1.000
_cell.angle_alpha   90.00
_cell.angle_beta   90.00
_cell.angle_gamma   90.00
#
_symmetry.space_group_name_H-M   'P 1'
#
loop_
_entity.id
_entity.type
_entity.pdbx_description
1 polymer ?
#
loop_
_entity_poly.entity_id
_entity_poly.type
_entity_poly.pdbx_seq_one_letter_code
_entity_poly.pdbx_strand_id
1 'polypeptide(L)'
;MSTETVVEKTWRMLLERHPDARRGDPVVIEAAFAEPRLRQLFPFPSHGCLSFHRNTDFPWSNDLPFIAGGEKTYTVYAGGYAELLGEVATPQAAAALVVAHLPSDCGAAVEGPWPPSR
;
A
#
# COMPACT_ATOMS: atom_id res chain seq x y z
N MET A 1 9.85 2.42 25.84
CA MET A 1 9.00 1.59 24.96
C MET A 1 8.41 2.54 23.94
N SER A 2 8.86 2.49 22.69
CA SER A 2 8.27 3.34 21.64
C SER A 2 6.83 2.90 21.42
N THR A 3 5.91 3.86 21.41
CA THR A 3 4.51 3.63 21.08
C THR A 3 4.42 3.15 19.64
N GLU A 4 3.66 2.08 19.39
CA GLU A 4 3.38 1.60 18.03
C GLU A 4 2.69 2.70 17.22
N THR A 5 3.20 2.98 16.02
CA THR A 5 2.60 3.93 15.09
C THR A 5 1.30 3.39 14.49
N VAL A 6 0.43 4.27 13.99
CA VAL A 6 -0.79 3.85 13.28
C VAL A 6 -0.45 2.93 12.10
N VAL A 7 0.61 3.23 11.35
CA VAL A 7 1.08 2.41 10.22
C VAL A 7 1.48 0.99 10.67
N GLU A 8 2.30 0.87 11.71
CA GLU A 8 2.71 -0.44 12.26
C GLU A 8 1.51 -1.23 12.75
N LYS A 9 0.59 -0.58 13.48
CA LYS A 9 -0.65 -1.18 13.96
C LYS A 9 -1.50 -1.70 12.80
N THR A 10 -1.69 -0.90 11.74
CA THR A 10 -2.50 -1.30 10.58
C THR A 10 -1.87 -2.47 9.85
N TRP A 11 -0.55 -2.47 9.61
CA TRP A 11 0.14 -3.61 9.02
C TRP A 11 -0.01 -4.87 9.87
N ARG A 12 0.20 -4.79 11.18
CA ARG A 12 -0.01 -5.93 12.10
C ARG A 12 -1.43 -6.46 11.98
N MET A 13 -2.43 -5.59 12.06
CA MET A 13 -3.85 -5.99 11.96
C MET A 13 -4.17 -6.69 10.63
N LEU A 14 -3.58 -6.23 9.52
CA LEU A 14 -3.75 -6.88 8.21
C LEU A 14 -3.11 -8.28 8.16
N LEU A 15 -1.89 -8.42 8.69
CA LEU A 15 -1.16 -9.69 8.74
C LEU A 15 -1.86 -10.71 9.65
N GLU A 16 -2.36 -10.26 10.81
CA GLU A 16 -3.12 -11.07 11.77
C GLU A 16 -4.54 -11.36 11.29
N ARG A 17 -4.99 -10.74 10.19
CA ARG A 17 -6.35 -10.83 9.65
C ARG A 17 -7.38 -10.45 10.72
N HIS A 18 -7.06 -9.41 11.49
CA HIS A 18 -7.89 -8.93 12.58
C HIS A 18 -9.31 -8.58 12.07
N PRO A 19 -10.39 -8.89 12.80
CA PRO A 19 -11.77 -8.65 12.35
C PRO A 19 -12.06 -7.19 11.94
N ASP A 20 -11.43 -6.23 12.61
CA ASP A 20 -11.57 -4.80 12.33
C ASP A 20 -10.65 -4.29 11.21
N ALA A 21 -9.75 -5.13 10.68
CA ALA A 21 -8.88 -4.76 9.58
C ALA A 21 -9.63 -4.79 8.24
N ARG A 22 -9.19 -3.99 7.28
CA ARG A 22 -9.70 -4.09 5.91
C ARG A 22 -9.31 -5.46 5.34
N ARG A 23 -10.21 -6.06 4.56
CA ARG A 23 -9.94 -7.32 3.87
C ARG A 23 -9.16 -7.04 2.57
N GLY A 24 -8.13 -7.83 2.32
CA GLY A 24 -7.35 -7.84 1.09
C GLY A 24 -6.81 -9.25 0.82
N ASP A 25 -6.16 -9.43 -0.33
CA ASP A 25 -5.47 -10.68 -0.65
C ASP A 25 -4.28 -10.88 0.33
N PRO A 26 -4.27 -11.94 1.15
CA PRO A 26 -3.21 -12.16 2.11
C PRO A 26 -1.83 -12.29 1.49
N VAL A 27 -1.70 -12.92 0.32
CA VAL A 27 -0.37 -13.10 -0.29
C VAL A 27 0.20 -11.78 -0.82
N VAL A 28 -0.68 -10.85 -1.23
CA VAL A 28 -0.30 -9.50 -1.63
C VAL A 28 0.09 -8.67 -0.41
N ILE A 29 -0.67 -8.76 0.69
CA ILE A 29 -0.36 -8.08 1.95
C ILE A 29 1.00 -8.54 2.49
N GLU A 30 1.25 -9.85 2.54
CA GLU A 30 2.51 -10.42 3.02
C GLU A 30 3.70 -9.98 2.14
N ALA A 31 3.54 -10.04 0.80
CA ALA A 31 4.58 -9.60 -0.13
C ALA A 31 4.87 -8.10 -0.02
N ALA A 32 3.84 -7.26 0.10
CA ALA A 32 4.01 -5.83 0.28
C ALA A 32 4.66 -5.49 1.63
N PHE A 33 4.30 -6.19 2.71
CA PHE A 33 4.91 -5.99 4.02
C PHE A 33 6.40 -6.35 4.06
N ALA A 34 6.82 -7.35 3.28
CA ALA A 34 8.22 -7.75 3.15
C ALA A 34 9.11 -6.66 2.54
N GLU A 35 8.54 -5.70 1.79
CA GLU A 35 9.27 -4.57 1.21
C GLU A 35 9.45 -3.43 2.23
N PRO A 36 10.68 -3.10 2.67
CA PRO A 36 10.89 -2.11 3.74
C PRO A 36 10.38 -0.71 3.42
N ARG A 37 10.32 -0.33 2.13
CA ARG A 37 9.78 0.97 1.69
C ARG A 37 8.26 1.00 1.77
N LEU A 38 7.58 -0.09 1.41
CA LEU A 38 6.11 -0.17 1.48
C LEU A 38 5.61 -0.31 2.91
N ARG A 39 6.36 -1.02 3.77
CA ARG A 39 6.05 -1.15 5.20
C ARG A 39 5.99 0.19 5.95
N GLN A 40 6.63 1.22 5.42
CA GLN A 40 6.60 2.58 5.97
C GLN A 40 5.39 3.41 5.48
N LEU A 41 4.63 2.91 4.51
CA LEU A 41 3.44 3.57 3.97
C LEU A 41 2.19 3.01 4.63
N PHE A 42 1.11 3.79 4.61
CA PHE A 42 -0.18 3.34 5.11
C PHE A 42 -0.85 2.38 4.12
N PRO A 43 -1.06 1.10 4.47
CA PRO A 43 -1.68 0.13 3.56
C PRO A 43 -3.19 0.29 3.56
N PHE A 44 -3.81 0.26 2.38
CA PHE A 44 -5.25 0.43 2.24
C PHE A 44 -5.84 -0.59 1.27
N PRO A 45 -6.19 -1.80 1.75
CA PRO A 45 -6.96 -2.76 0.97
C PRO A 45 -8.37 -2.25 0.67
N SER A 46 -8.74 -2.26 -0.61
CA SER A 46 -10.08 -1.85 -1.06
C SER A 46 -10.39 -2.37 -2.46
N HIS A 47 -11.61 -2.87 -2.70
CA HIS A 47 -12.09 -3.29 -4.02
C HIS A 47 -11.14 -4.25 -4.79
N GLY A 48 -10.52 -5.20 -4.09
CA GLY A 48 -9.56 -6.13 -4.71
C GLY A 48 -8.21 -5.52 -5.07
N CYS A 49 -7.92 -4.32 -4.56
CA CYS A 49 -6.64 -3.64 -4.69
C CYS A 49 -5.96 -3.48 -3.32
N LEU A 50 -4.63 -3.39 -3.33
CA LEU A 50 -3.83 -2.90 -2.23
C LEU A 50 -3.18 -1.58 -2.65
N SER A 51 -3.73 -0.47 -2.16
CA SER A 51 -3.15 0.86 -2.34
C SER A 51 -2.31 1.28 -1.14
N PHE A 52 -1.46 2.27 -1.36
CA PHE A 52 -0.61 2.87 -0.35
C PHE A 52 -0.88 4.37 -0.27
N HIS A 53 -0.84 4.90 0.94
CA HIS A 53 -0.98 6.33 1.17
C HIS A 53 0.18 6.86 2.00
N ARG A 54 0.56 8.11 1.70
CA ARG A 54 1.54 8.89 2.47
C ARG A 54 0.97 9.42 3.80
N ASN A 55 -0.27 9.09 4.12
CA ASN A 55 -1.00 9.59 5.28
C ASN A 55 -1.98 8.54 5.83
N THR A 56 -2.35 8.66 7.10
CA THR A 56 -3.16 7.65 7.81
C THR A 56 -4.65 7.93 7.83
N ASP A 57 -5.07 9.19 7.61
CA ASP A 57 -6.48 9.59 7.64
C ASP A 57 -6.94 10.30 6.36
N PHE A 58 -8.22 10.25 6.06
CA PHE A 58 -8.80 10.98 4.94
C PHE A 58 -8.66 12.52 5.12
N PRO A 59 -8.42 13.30 4.05
CA PRO A 59 -8.25 12.92 2.63
C PRO A 59 -6.97 12.15 2.34
N TRP A 60 -7.02 11.26 1.34
CA TRP A 60 -5.89 10.41 0.92
C TRP A 60 -5.02 11.11 -0.13
N SER A 61 -3.72 10.88 -0.07
CA SER A 61 -2.72 11.34 -1.06
C SER A 61 -3.01 10.87 -2.48
N ASN A 62 -3.45 9.60 -2.66
CA ASN A 62 -3.82 8.97 -3.95
C ASN A 62 -2.79 9.08 -5.09
N ASP A 63 -1.55 9.43 -4.80
CA ASP A 63 -0.49 9.70 -5.78
C ASP A 63 0.49 8.52 -5.94
N LEU A 64 0.36 7.48 -5.12
CA LEU A 64 1.27 6.33 -5.12
C LEU A 64 0.75 5.18 -6.01
N PRO A 65 1.66 4.40 -6.61
CA PRO A 65 1.28 3.19 -7.33
C PRO A 65 0.64 2.15 -6.40
N PHE A 66 -0.21 1.29 -6.97
CA PHE A 66 -0.94 0.27 -6.23
C PHE A 66 -1.09 -1.03 -7.01
N ILE A 67 -1.39 -2.12 -6.30
CA ILE A 67 -1.57 -3.46 -6.86
C ILE A 67 -3.08 -3.72 -6.99
N ALA A 68 -3.52 -4.20 -8.14
CA ALA A 68 -4.88 -4.62 -8.43
C ALA A 68 -4.93 -6.10 -8.82
N GLY A 69 -5.97 -6.80 -8.39
CA GLY A 69 -6.22 -8.20 -8.73
C GLY A 69 -5.51 -9.19 -7.80
N GLY A 70 -5.59 -10.48 -8.17
CA GLY A 70 -4.99 -11.58 -7.42
C GLY A 70 -5.77 -12.89 -7.56
N GLU A 71 -5.39 -13.71 -8.55
CA GLU A 71 -5.63 -15.17 -8.65
C GLU A 71 -4.68 -15.83 -9.68
N LYS A 72 -4.31 -15.12 -10.76
CA LYS A 72 -3.38 -15.61 -11.80
C LYS A 72 -2.28 -14.61 -12.15
N THR A 73 -2.62 -13.32 -12.20
CA THR A 73 -1.70 -12.22 -12.43
C THR A 73 -2.05 -11.04 -11.55
N TYR A 74 -1.07 -10.16 -11.35
CA TYR A 74 -1.15 -8.95 -10.54
C TYR A 74 -0.84 -7.76 -11.43
N THR A 75 -1.74 -6.79 -11.46
CA THR A 75 -1.61 -5.59 -12.27
C THR A 75 -1.18 -4.43 -11.37
N VAL A 76 -0.19 -3.66 -11.79
CA VAL A 76 0.29 -2.48 -11.04
C VAL A 76 -0.05 -1.23 -11.83
N TYR A 77 -0.73 -0.29 -11.18
CA TYR A 77 -1.10 1.00 -11.75
C TYR A 77 -0.37 2.13 -11.03
N ALA A 78 -0.15 3.24 -11.75
CA ALA A 78 0.26 4.50 -11.16
C ALA A 78 -0.90 5.11 -10.33
N GLY A 79 -0.57 6.11 -9.50
CA GLY A 79 -1.53 6.81 -8.66
C GLY A 79 -2.77 7.29 -9.44
N GLY A 80 -3.94 7.12 -8.84
CA GLY A 80 -5.22 7.51 -9.46
C GLY A 80 -5.58 6.79 -10.77
N TYR A 81 -5.02 5.59 -11.03
CA TYR A 81 -5.17 4.86 -12.30
C TYR A 81 -4.62 5.64 -13.52
N ALA A 82 -3.64 6.53 -13.32
CA ALA A 82 -3.12 7.38 -14.41
C ALA A 82 -2.46 6.57 -15.54
N GLU A 83 -1.81 5.46 -15.21
CA GLU A 83 -1.08 4.61 -16.15
C GLU A 83 -1.02 3.16 -15.65
N LEU A 84 -1.02 2.20 -16.59
CA LEU A 84 -0.67 0.80 -16.32
C LEU A 84 0.85 0.66 -16.31
N LEU A 85 1.44 0.37 -15.15
CA LEU A 85 2.89 0.21 -14.99
C LEU A 85 3.38 -1.20 -15.36
N GLY A 86 2.50 -2.19 -15.25
CA GLY A 86 2.79 -3.54 -15.73
C GLY A 86 1.88 -4.61 -15.14
N GLU A 87 2.01 -5.81 -15.69
CA GLU A 87 1.37 -7.03 -15.19
C GLU A 87 2.45 -8.07 -14.89
N VAL A 88 2.34 -8.72 -13.73
CA VAL A 88 3.33 -9.68 -13.24
C VAL A 88 2.66 -10.91 -12.64
N ALA A 89 3.39 -12.02 -12.59
CA ALA A 89 2.84 -13.31 -12.18
C ALA A 89 2.88 -13.58 -10.67
N THR A 90 3.61 -12.78 -9.88
CA THR A 90 3.79 -13.02 -8.44
C THR A 90 3.52 -11.76 -7.62
N PRO A 91 3.03 -11.89 -6.37
CA PRO A 91 2.78 -10.74 -5.51
C PRO A 91 4.08 -10.03 -5.13
N GLN A 92 5.21 -10.75 -5.03
CA GLN A 92 6.53 -10.17 -4.77
C GLN A 92 7.00 -9.30 -5.93
N ALA A 93 6.81 -9.75 -7.18
CA ALA A 93 7.13 -8.94 -8.34
C ALA A 93 6.23 -7.70 -8.41
N ALA A 94 4.97 -7.80 -7.99
CA ALA A 94 4.06 -6.66 -7.94
C ALA A 94 4.51 -5.63 -6.90
N ALA A 95 4.87 -6.08 -5.70
CA ALA A 95 5.41 -5.22 -4.64
C ALA A 95 6.72 -4.54 -5.09
N ALA A 96 7.65 -5.28 -5.69
CA ALA A 96 8.88 -4.72 -6.25
C ALA A 96 8.61 -3.69 -7.35
N LEU A 97 7.62 -3.93 -8.21
CA LEU A 97 7.23 -3.01 -9.28
C LEU A 97 6.62 -1.71 -8.72
N VAL A 98 5.81 -1.79 -7.67
CA VAL A 98 5.35 -0.61 -6.91
C VAL A 98 6.54 0.16 -6.37
N VAL A 99 7.48 -0.51 -5.69
CA VAL A 99 8.69 0.13 -5.12
C VAL A 99 9.53 0.84 -6.19
N ALA A 100 9.68 0.22 -7.36
CA ALA A 100 10.44 0.78 -8.48
C ALA A 100 9.82 2.08 -9.04
N HIS A 101 8.51 2.24 -8.91
CA HIS A 101 7.76 3.41 -9.39
C HIS A 101 7.32 4.36 -8.27
N LEU A 102 7.80 4.16 -7.03
CA LEU A 102 7.56 5.12 -5.97
C LEU A 102 8.24 6.46 -6.32
N PRO A 103 7.56 7.60 -6.10
CA PRO A 103 8.17 8.91 -6.21
C PRO A 103 9.46 9.02 -5.40
N SER A 104 10.44 9.78 -5.88
CA SER A 104 11.74 9.94 -5.21
C SER A 104 11.64 10.62 -3.85
N ASP A 105 10.58 11.41 -3.63
CA ASP A 105 10.25 12.10 -2.39
C ASP A 105 9.35 11.27 -1.45
N CYS A 106 9.06 10.01 -1.80
CA CYS A 106 8.19 9.14 -1.02
C CYS A 106 8.92 8.67 0.25
N GLY A 107 8.65 9.35 1.37
CA GLY A 107 9.06 8.96 2.71
C GLY A 107 8.03 8.10 3.44
N ALA A 108 8.22 7.92 4.75
CA ALA A 108 7.25 7.27 5.62
C ALA A 108 5.93 8.05 5.67
N ALA A 109 4.82 7.34 5.85
CA ALA A 109 3.52 7.97 5.97
C ALA A 109 3.43 8.81 7.26
N VAL A 110 2.77 9.96 7.16
CA VAL A 110 2.52 10.87 8.28
C VAL A 110 1.17 10.56 8.93
N GLU A 111 1.09 10.70 10.24
CA GLU A 111 -0.18 10.55 10.96
C GLU A 111 -1.08 11.76 10.69
N GLY A 112 -2.36 11.50 10.41
CA GLY A 112 -3.36 12.52 10.12
C GLY A 112 -3.76 12.62 8.63
N PRO A 113 -4.55 13.65 8.26
CA PRO A 113 -5.02 13.88 6.90
C PRO A 113 -3.92 14.32 5.95
N TRP A 114 -4.07 14.01 4.66
CA TRP A 114 -3.18 14.57 3.63
C TRP A 114 -3.31 16.10 3.57
N PRO A 115 -2.19 16.86 3.55
CA PRO A 115 -2.25 18.30 3.44
C PRO A 115 -2.92 18.72 2.12
N PRO A 116 -3.70 19.82 2.13
CA PRO A 116 -4.25 20.38 0.90
C PRO A 116 -3.13 20.78 -0.06
N SER A 117 -3.35 20.58 -1.36
CA SER A 117 -2.47 21.14 -2.39
C SER A 117 -2.42 22.66 -2.23
N ARG A 118 -1.22 23.19 -2.04
CA ARG A 118 -0.97 24.62 -1.81
C ARG A 118 -1.16 25.44 -3.07
#